data_AF-A0A0M2V1E3-F1
#
_entry.id   AF-A0A0M2V1E3-F1
#
_cell.length_a   1.000
_cell.length_b   1.000
_cell.length_c   1.000
_cell.angle_alpha   90.00
_cell.angle_beta   90.00
_cell.angle_gamma   90.00
#
_symmetry.space_group_name_H-M   'P 1'
#
loop_
_entity.id
_entity.type
_entity.pdbx_description
1 polymer ?
#
loop_
_entity_poly.entity_id
_entity_poly.type
_entity_poly.pdbx_seq_one_letter_code
_entity_poly.pdbx_strand_id
1 'polypeptide(L)'
;MKAKQCLRIVLASPGDVKEERKVMESVIDELNRGVAADRNLLLELSRWETDAYPGFHADGPQGLIDPILRIEDCDILLGIFWKRFGTPTRDAQSGTGHEIRTAIRGWRQNNRPQIMMYFKETPFFPQTTEEHEQFGLVIRFRNEFPKEGLYGTFQDVSQFERLARQHMSNFIRHEYKLTGAGAGWSLQRSETQDFMRNYCKRIQLKFSSMYFFGSQCQHAGKSGETFDHMASIDEALCRCI
;
A
#
# COMPACT_ATOMS: atom_id res chain seq x y z
N MET A 1 -13.87 5.29 -23.23
CA MET A 1 -13.91 4.52 -21.97
C MET A 1 -13.29 5.38 -20.89
N LYS A 2 -13.91 5.50 -19.69
CA LYS A 2 -13.25 6.18 -18.56
C LYS A 2 -12.02 5.35 -18.16
N ALA A 3 -10.89 6.01 -17.92
CA ALA A 3 -9.70 5.36 -17.39
C ALA A 3 -10.02 4.85 -15.98
N LYS A 4 -9.77 3.56 -15.72
CA LYS A 4 -9.91 2.98 -14.38
C LYS A 4 -8.68 3.37 -13.54
N GLN A 5 -8.89 3.70 -12.28
CA GLN A 5 -7.78 3.85 -11.34
C GLN A 5 -7.29 2.45 -10.93
N CYS A 6 -6.01 2.17 -11.13
CA CYS A 6 -5.41 0.91 -10.70
C CYS A 6 -4.93 1.04 -9.25
N LEU A 7 -5.29 0.07 -8.40
CA LEU A 7 -4.77 -0.08 -7.05
C LEU A 7 -3.87 -1.30 -7.00
N ARG A 8 -2.60 -1.06 -6.68
CA ARG A 8 -1.59 -2.10 -6.58
C ARG A 8 -1.59 -2.71 -5.19
N ILE A 9 -1.78 -4.03 -5.14
CA ILE A 9 -1.85 -4.82 -3.92
C ILE A 9 -0.63 -5.73 -3.89
N VAL A 10 0.14 -5.67 -2.81
CA VAL A 10 1.28 -6.57 -2.59
C VAL A 10 0.94 -7.60 -1.53
N LEU A 11 1.14 -8.88 -1.85
CA LEU A 11 0.93 -10.00 -0.94
C LEU A 11 2.25 -10.50 -0.34
N ALA A 12 2.49 -10.15 0.92
CA ALA A 12 3.63 -10.58 1.71
C ALA A 12 3.26 -11.82 2.55
N SER A 13 3.88 -12.96 2.27
CA SER A 13 3.70 -14.15 3.13
C SER A 13 4.84 -15.16 2.97
N PRO A 14 5.12 -15.97 4.02
CA PRO A 14 6.01 -17.10 3.91
C PRO A 14 5.39 -18.24 3.08
N GLY A 15 6.22 -19.21 2.68
CA GLY A 15 5.83 -20.29 1.79
C GLY A 15 4.91 -21.38 2.37
N ASP A 16 4.49 -21.27 3.63
CA ASP A 16 3.61 -22.23 4.33
C ASP A 16 2.11 -21.87 4.26
N VAL A 17 1.74 -20.79 3.59
CA VAL A 17 0.35 -20.33 3.38
C VAL A 17 -0.04 -20.25 1.90
N LYS A 18 0.39 -21.25 1.11
CA LYS A 18 0.19 -21.28 -0.36
C LYS A 18 -1.28 -21.27 -0.77
N GLU A 19 -2.13 -21.99 -0.04
CA GLU A 19 -3.56 -22.07 -0.36
C GLU A 19 -4.26 -20.74 -0.13
N GLU A 20 -3.92 -20.03 0.96
CA GLU A 20 -4.42 -18.68 1.22
C GLU A 20 -3.94 -17.70 0.14
N ARG A 21 -2.67 -17.80 -0.27
CA ARG A 21 -2.14 -17.02 -1.40
C ARG A 21 -2.95 -17.27 -2.67
N LYS A 22 -3.20 -18.53 -3.01
CA LYS A 22 -3.95 -18.91 -4.22
C LYS A 22 -5.37 -18.34 -4.21
N VAL A 23 -6.09 -18.49 -3.10
CA VAL A 23 -7.48 -18.01 -3.00
C VAL A 23 -7.59 -16.48 -3.10
N MET A 24 -6.52 -15.74 -2.78
CA MET A 24 -6.49 -14.30 -2.98
C MET A 24 -6.73 -13.89 -4.44
N GLU A 25 -6.27 -14.66 -5.44
CA GLU A 25 -6.57 -14.38 -6.87
C GLU A 25 -8.09 -14.35 -7.11
N SER A 26 -8.79 -15.38 -6.64
CA SER A 26 -10.23 -15.51 -6.84
C SER A 26 -11.00 -14.38 -6.14
N VAL A 27 -10.55 -13.98 -4.95
CA VAL A 27 -11.15 -12.84 -4.23
C VAL A 27 -10.92 -11.53 -5.01
N ILE A 28 -9.71 -11.28 -5.51
CA ILE A 28 -9.43 -10.07 -6.31
C ILE A 28 -10.27 -10.03 -7.58
N ASP A 29 -10.38 -11.14 -8.30
CA ASP A 29 -11.22 -11.25 -9.51
C ASP A 29 -12.70 -11.02 -9.24
N GLU A 30 -13.20 -11.47 -8.09
CA GLU A 30 -14.56 -11.19 -7.65
C GLU A 30 -14.76 -9.71 -7.33
N LEU A 31 -13.85 -9.11 -6.55
CA LEU A 31 -13.91 -7.69 -6.22
C LEU A 31 -13.83 -6.80 -7.46
N ASN A 32 -12.99 -7.16 -8.42
CA ASN A 32 -12.84 -6.50 -9.72
C ASN A 32 -14.10 -6.55 -10.58
N ARG A 33 -14.94 -7.59 -10.44
CA ARG A 33 -16.23 -7.70 -11.12
C ARG A 33 -17.39 -7.05 -10.36
N GLY A 34 -17.22 -6.84 -9.06
CA GLY A 34 -18.23 -6.22 -8.19
C GLY A 34 -17.82 -4.84 -7.70
N VAL A 35 -17.50 -4.75 -6.41
CA VAL A 35 -17.35 -3.49 -5.69
C VAL A 35 -16.33 -2.52 -6.30
N ALA A 36 -15.25 -3.03 -6.90
CA ALA A 36 -14.22 -2.23 -7.55
C ALA A 36 -14.69 -1.71 -8.93
N ALA A 37 -15.38 -2.54 -9.72
CA ALA A 37 -15.96 -2.12 -11.00
C ALA A 37 -16.95 -0.97 -10.82
N ASP A 38 -17.82 -1.06 -9.81
CA ASP A 38 -18.81 -0.01 -9.48
C ASP A 38 -18.15 1.35 -9.15
N ARG A 39 -16.88 1.33 -8.76
CA ARG A 39 -16.08 2.51 -8.36
C ARG A 39 -15.02 2.89 -9.39
N ASN A 40 -15.07 2.32 -10.59
CA ASN A 40 -14.09 2.56 -11.64
C ASN A 40 -12.64 2.25 -11.20
N LEU A 41 -12.49 1.24 -10.34
CA LEU A 41 -11.21 0.73 -9.87
C LEU A 41 -10.82 -0.56 -10.61
N LEU A 42 -9.52 -0.82 -10.64
CA LEU A 42 -8.91 -2.10 -10.99
C LEU A 42 -7.95 -2.48 -9.88
N LEU A 43 -8.12 -3.65 -9.29
CA LEU A 43 -7.24 -4.20 -8.28
C LEU A 43 -6.21 -5.11 -8.95
N GLU A 44 -4.93 -4.81 -8.78
CA GLU A 44 -3.82 -5.57 -9.35
C GLU A 44 -3.04 -6.23 -8.22
N LEU A 45 -3.08 -7.56 -8.16
CA LEU A 45 -2.35 -8.35 -7.17
C LEU A 45 -0.94 -8.65 -7.69
N SER A 46 0.06 -7.93 -7.17
CA SER A 46 1.48 -8.17 -7.47
C SER A 46 2.05 -9.25 -6.56
N ARG A 47 2.84 -10.16 -7.16
CA ARG A 47 3.52 -11.24 -6.46
C ARG A 47 4.97 -11.29 -6.91
N TRP A 48 5.90 -11.30 -5.95
CA TRP A 48 7.31 -11.45 -6.29
C TRP A 48 7.60 -12.76 -7.04
N GLU A 49 6.84 -13.84 -6.81
CA GLU A 49 7.09 -15.15 -7.46
C GLU A 49 6.74 -15.15 -8.96
N THR A 50 5.79 -14.32 -9.40
CA THR A 50 5.37 -14.21 -10.81
C THR A 50 6.01 -13.02 -11.50
N ASP A 51 6.29 -11.95 -10.75
CA ASP A 51 6.76 -10.68 -11.29
C ASP A 51 8.29 -10.55 -11.22
N ALA A 52 8.96 -11.36 -10.38
CA ALA A 52 10.41 -11.45 -10.36
C ALA A 52 10.92 -12.44 -11.40
N TYR A 53 12.01 -12.06 -12.05
CA TYR A 53 12.76 -12.90 -12.98
C TYR A 53 14.03 -13.42 -12.32
N PRO A 54 14.51 -14.64 -12.68
CA PRO A 54 15.79 -15.13 -12.18
C PRO A 54 16.93 -14.16 -12.53
N GLY A 55 17.77 -13.84 -11.55
CA GLY A 55 18.90 -12.94 -11.72
C GLY A 55 19.88 -13.04 -10.56
N PHE A 56 21.01 -12.34 -10.66
CA PHE A 56 21.96 -12.18 -9.56
C PHE A 56 21.97 -10.72 -9.11
N HIS A 57 22.00 -10.50 -7.80
CA HIS A 57 22.20 -9.18 -7.20
C HIS A 57 23.26 -9.28 -6.11
N ALA A 58 24.07 -8.23 -5.97
CA ALA A 58 25.17 -8.19 -5.00
C ALA A 58 24.69 -8.37 -3.56
N ASP A 59 23.45 -7.96 -3.28
CA ASP A 59 22.79 -8.07 -1.97
C ASP A 59 21.92 -9.32 -1.80
N GLY A 60 22.02 -10.28 -2.74
CA GLY A 60 21.26 -11.52 -2.71
C GLY A 60 19.82 -11.38 -3.23
N PRO A 61 18.97 -12.41 -3.05
CA PRO A 61 17.63 -12.46 -3.64
C PRO A 61 16.71 -11.29 -3.27
N GLN A 62 16.85 -10.72 -2.06
CA GLN A 62 16.05 -9.54 -1.68
C GLN A 62 16.42 -8.29 -2.47
N GLY A 63 17.69 -8.10 -2.81
CA GLY A 63 18.09 -6.98 -3.68
C GLY A 63 17.48 -7.04 -5.08
N LEU A 64 17.04 -8.22 -5.55
CA LEU A 64 16.23 -8.36 -6.77
C LEU A 64 14.74 -8.13 -6.51
N ILE A 65 14.22 -8.62 -5.38
CA ILE A 65 12.80 -8.59 -5.04
C ILE A 65 12.37 -7.18 -4.63
N ASP A 66 13.15 -6.46 -3.84
CA ASP A 66 12.79 -5.15 -3.28
C ASP A 66 12.49 -4.09 -4.39
N PRO A 67 13.32 -3.92 -5.45
CA PRO A 67 13.02 -2.98 -6.54
C PRO A 67 11.83 -3.39 -7.41
N ILE A 68 11.45 -4.67 -7.39
CA ILE A 68 10.33 -5.23 -8.15
C ILE A 68 9.04 -5.06 -7.35
N LEU A 69 9.05 -5.42 -6.07
CA LEU A 69 7.90 -5.25 -5.19
C LEU A 69 7.61 -3.79 -4.87
N ARG A 70 8.61 -2.90 -4.83
CA ARG A 70 8.45 -1.46 -4.52
C ARG A 70 7.34 -1.23 -3.49
N ILE A 71 7.52 -1.79 -2.29
CA ILE A 71 6.50 -1.76 -1.23
C ILE A 71 6.05 -0.33 -0.91
N GLU A 72 6.95 0.64 -1.07
CA GLU A 72 6.67 2.07 -0.86
C GLU A 72 5.68 2.67 -1.88
N ASP A 73 5.53 2.04 -3.04
CA ASP A 73 4.64 2.47 -4.13
C ASP A 73 3.34 1.65 -4.20
N CYS A 74 3.11 0.67 -3.31
CA CYS A 74 1.84 -0.05 -3.30
C CYS A 74 0.72 0.77 -2.62
N ASP A 75 -0.53 0.46 -2.97
CA ASP A 75 -1.71 1.08 -2.35
C ASP A 75 -2.18 0.24 -1.14
N ILE A 76 -2.06 -1.08 -1.24
CA ILE A 76 -2.43 -2.03 -0.20
C ILE A 76 -1.32 -3.06 -0.03
N LEU A 77 -0.89 -3.28 1.22
CA LEU A 77 -0.06 -4.43 1.60
C LEU A 77 -0.90 -5.41 2.40
N LEU A 78 -0.98 -6.66 1.92
CA LEU A 78 -1.62 -7.77 2.61
C LEU A 78 -0.55 -8.72 3.15
N GLY A 79 -0.48 -8.88 4.46
CA GLY A 79 0.43 -9.80 5.12
C GLY A 79 -0.27 -11.03 5.69
N ILE A 80 0.27 -12.23 5.44
CA ILE A 80 -0.25 -13.49 6.00
C ILE A 80 0.89 -14.24 6.69
N PHE A 81 0.69 -14.62 7.95
CA PHE A 81 1.59 -15.50 8.69
C PHE A 81 0.87 -16.74 9.24
N TRP A 82 1.58 -17.85 9.34
CA TRP A 82 1.16 -19.03 10.09
C TRP A 82 2.26 -19.50 11.04
N LYS A 83 2.97 -20.58 10.68
CA LYS A 83 3.96 -21.21 11.55
C LYS A 83 5.39 -20.79 11.24
N ARG A 84 5.62 -20.22 10.05
CA ARG A 84 6.93 -19.70 9.64
C ARG A 84 6.94 -18.18 9.63
N PHE A 85 8.07 -17.59 10.00
CA PHE A 85 8.31 -16.16 9.81
C PHE A 85 8.94 -15.86 8.44
N GLY A 86 9.62 -16.85 7.87
CA GLY A 86 10.23 -16.79 6.55
C GLY A 86 11.74 -17.04 6.60
N THR A 87 12.36 -17.06 5.44
CA THR A 87 13.80 -17.28 5.31
C THR A 87 14.56 -16.00 5.65
N PRO A 88 15.57 -16.05 6.54
CA PRO A 88 16.45 -14.92 6.79
C PRO A 88 17.08 -14.40 5.50
N THR A 89 17.22 -13.10 5.43
CA THR A 89 17.86 -12.40 4.33
C THR A 89 19.12 -11.73 4.88
N ARG A 90 19.96 -11.18 3.99
CA ARG A 90 21.23 -10.55 4.40
C ARG A 90 21.05 -9.53 5.54
N ASP A 91 19.96 -8.77 5.49
CA ASP A 91 19.72 -7.62 6.38
C ASP A 91 18.46 -7.77 7.26
N ALA A 92 17.75 -8.90 7.19
CA ALA A 92 16.52 -9.10 7.97
C ALA A 92 16.27 -10.55 8.40
N GLN A 93 15.54 -10.70 9.52
CA GLN A 93 15.10 -12.00 10.03
C GLN A 93 14.20 -12.78 9.04
N SER A 94 13.49 -12.07 8.16
CA SER A 94 12.86 -12.64 6.98
C SER A 94 12.54 -11.58 5.94
N GLY A 95 12.44 -11.99 4.67
CA GLY A 95 11.99 -11.13 3.57
C GLY A 95 10.58 -10.57 3.79
N THR A 96 9.62 -11.44 4.10
CA THR A 96 8.24 -11.04 4.42
C THR A 96 8.18 -10.06 5.60
N GLY A 97 8.96 -10.30 6.66
CA GLY A 97 9.04 -9.39 7.80
C GLY A 97 9.68 -8.05 7.44
N HIS A 98 10.64 -8.03 6.52
CA HIS A 98 11.20 -6.79 5.97
C HIS A 98 10.15 -6.00 5.20
N GLU A 99 9.46 -6.63 4.24
CA GLU A 99 8.40 -6.02 3.42
C GLU A 99 7.31 -5.37 4.30
N ILE A 100 6.79 -6.09 5.30
CA ILE A 100 5.73 -5.55 6.18
C ILE A 100 6.26 -4.38 7.02
N ARG A 101 7.49 -4.46 7.56
CA ARG A 101 8.09 -3.35 8.32
C ARG A 101 8.30 -2.11 7.46
N THR A 102 8.67 -2.30 6.19
CA THR A 102 8.80 -1.21 5.22
C THR A 102 7.46 -0.55 4.94
N ALA A 103 6.39 -1.33 4.75
CA ALA A 103 5.03 -0.80 4.62
C ALA A 103 4.57 -0.03 5.86
N ILE A 104 4.80 -0.56 7.07
CA ILE A 104 4.47 0.13 8.33
C ILE A 104 5.20 1.48 8.43
N ARG A 105 6.48 1.52 8.04
CA ARG A 105 7.26 2.76 8.01
C ARG A 105 6.67 3.75 7.01
N GLY A 106 6.36 3.29 5.79
CA GLY A 106 5.70 4.10 4.77
C GLY A 106 4.37 4.68 5.27
N TRP A 107 3.56 3.84 5.93
CA TRP A 107 2.27 4.26 6.49
C TRP A 107 2.43 5.33 7.57
N ARG A 108 3.39 5.16 8.49
CA ARG A 108 3.67 6.19 9.51
C ARG A 108 4.08 7.53 8.93
N GLN A 109 4.76 7.54 7.79
CA GLN A 109 5.25 8.75 7.15
C GLN A 109 4.21 9.43 6.24
N ASN A 110 3.41 8.63 5.53
CA ASN A 110 2.59 9.09 4.42
C ASN A 110 1.11 8.68 4.51
N ASN A 111 0.70 8.01 5.59
CA ASN A 111 -0.61 7.39 5.76
C ASN A 111 -0.97 6.36 4.66
N ARG A 112 0.04 5.75 4.04
CA ARG A 112 -0.08 4.71 2.99
C ARG A 112 1.17 3.82 2.96
N PRO A 113 1.09 2.54 2.52
CA PRO A 113 -0.10 1.85 2.03
C PRO A 113 -1.12 1.51 3.12
N GLN A 114 -2.32 1.10 2.73
CA GLN A 114 -3.23 0.40 3.65
C GLN A 114 -2.63 -0.97 3.98
N ILE A 115 -2.48 -1.27 5.27
CA ILE A 115 -1.90 -2.54 5.73
C ILE A 115 -3.01 -3.44 6.24
N MET A 116 -3.08 -4.68 5.73
CA MET A 116 -4.03 -5.71 6.18
C MET A 116 -3.25 -6.96 6.60
N MET A 117 -3.22 -7.23 7.91
CA MET A 117 -2.49 -8.36 8.47
C MET A 117 -3.41 -9.50 8.89
N TYR A 118 -3.00 -10.74 8.60
CA TYR A 118 -3.72 -11.95 8.95
C TYR A 118 -2.81 -13.00 9.58
N PHE A 119 -3.22 -13.56 10.70
CA PHE A 119 -2.52 -14.66 11.37
C PHE A 119 -3.38 -15.92 11.36
N LYS A 120 -2.85 -16.99 10.78
CA LYS A 120 -3.46 -18.31 10.83
C LYS A 120 -3.24 -18.93 12.21
N GLU A 121 -4.31 -19.42 12.81
CA GLU A 121 -4.33 -19.99 14.16
C GLU A 121 -4.63 -21.49 14.17
N THR A 122 -4.51 -22.15 13.01
CA THR A 122 -4.57 -23.61 12.93
C THR A 122 -3.50 -24.22 13.84
N PRO A 123 -3.87 -25.16 14.73
CA PRO A 123 -2.92 -25.81 15.63
C PRO A 123 -1.72 -26.39 14.89
N PHE A 124 -0.54 -26.14 15.42
CA PHE A 124 0.73 -26.63 14.90
C PHE A 124 1.63 -27.02 16.07
N PHE A 125 2.25 -28.19 15.97
CA PHE A 125 3.18 -28.72 16.96
C PHE A 125 4.57 -28.80 16.31
N PRO A 126 5.50 -27.87 16.62
CA PRO A 126 6.86 -27.91 16.10
C PRO A 126 7.53 -29.26 16.39
N GLN A 127 8.10 -29.89 15.36
CA GLN A 127 8.81 -31.16 15.47
C GLN A 127 10.34 -30.97 15.43
N THR A 128 10.82 -29.80 15.01
CA THR A 128 12.25 -29.48 14.95
C THR A 128 12.56 -28.17 15.66
N THR A 129 13.84 -27.97 16.02
CA THR A 129 14.34 -26.72 16.61
C THR A 129 14.07 -25.55 15.67
N GLU A 130 14.30 -25.73 14.37
CA GLU A 130 14.08 -24.70 13.36
C GLU A 130 12.60 -24.30 13.27
N GLU A 131 11.68 -25.27 13.34
CA GLU A 131 10.25 -24.99 13.38
C GLU A 131 9.85 -24.22 14.65
N HIS A 132 10.44 -24.57 15.80
CA HIS A 132 10.21 -23.89 17.06
C HIS A 132 10.70 -22.44 17.03
N GLU A 133 11.90 -22.20 16.51
CA GLU A 133 12.47 -20.86 16.34
C GLU A 133 11.63 -20.00 15.39
N GLN A 134 11.27 -20.55 14.23
CA GLN A 134 10.43 -19.86 13.23
C GLN A 134 9.06 -19.48 13.79
N PHE A 135 8.41 -20.39 14.53
CA PHE A 135 7.13 -20.11 15.16
C PHE A 135 7.28 -19.06 16.27
N GLY A 136 8.35 -19.12 17.06
CA GLY A 136 8.68 -18.11 18.06
C GLY A 136 8.85 -16.71 17.46
N LEU A 137 9.45 -16.59 16.27
CA LEU A 137 9.56 -15.33 15.54
C LEU A 137 8.18 -14.78 15.10
N VAL A 138 7.25 -15.64 14.66
CA VAL A 138 5.88 -15.22 14.34
C VAL A 138 5.17 -14.69 15.58
N ILE A 139 5.26 -15.40 16.71
CA ILE A 139 4.65 -14.96 17.98
C ILE A 139 5.24 -13.62 18.40
N ARG A 140 6.57 -13.45 18.35
CA ARG A 140 7.23 -12.19 18.68
C ARG A 140 6.73 -11.07 17.78
N PHE A 141 6.69 -11.29 16.47
CA PHE A 141 6.21 -10.29 15.52
C PHE A 141 4.76 -9.90 15.75
N ARG A 142 3.89 -10.87 16.07
CA ARG A 142 2.49 -10.61 16.44
C ARG A 142 2.38 -9.77 17.70
N ASN A 143 3.17 -10.08 18.74
CA ASN A 143 3.15 -9.36 20.01
C ASN A 143 3.73 -7.94 19.90
N GLU A 144 4.70 -7.75 19.00
CA GLU A 144 5.32 -6.46 18.70
C GLU A 144 4.56 -5.67 17.62
N PHE A 145 3.45 -6.21 17.10
CA PHE A 145 2.70 -5.54 16.05
C PHE A 145 2.21 -4.17 16.54
N PRO A 146 2.36 -3.09 15.74
CA PRO A 146 2.03 -1.74 16.18
C PRO A 146 0.61 -1.63 16.74
N LYS A 147 0.43 -0.89 17.84
CA LYS A 147 -0.89 -0.65 18.44
C LYS A 147 -1.82 0.15 17.53
N GLU A 148 -1.24 0.87 16.57
CA GLU A 148 -1.92 1.62 15.53
C GLU A 148 -2.57 0.70 14.48
N GLY A 149 -2.11 -0.55 14.37
CA GLY A 149 -2.58 -1.52 13.38
C GLY A 149 -3.55 -2.54 13.95
N LEU A 150 -4.51 -2.95 13.13
CA LEU A 150 -5.37 -4.10 13.40
C LEU A 150 -4.92 -5.30 12.55
N TYR A 151 -5.03 -6.49 13.13
CA TYR A 151 -4.85 -7.75 12.42
C TYR A 151 -6.08 -8.64 12.58
N GLY A 152 -6.37 -9.46 11.57
CA GLY A 152 -7.36 -10.53 11.63
C GLY A 152 -6.71 -11.87 11.99
N THR A 153 -7.52 -12.80 12.49
CA THR A 153 -7.12 -14.20 12.65
C THR A 153 -8.07 -15.14 11.94
N PHE A 154 -7.58 -16.31 11.54
CA PHE A 154 -8.36 -17.32 10.83
C PHE A 154 -7.85 -18.74 11.08
N GLN A 155 -8.71 -19.74 10.89
CA GLN A 155 -8.45 -21.16 11.17
C GLN A 155 -8.21 -21.98 9.91
N ASP A 156 -8.79 -21.59 8.79
CA ASP A 156 -8.70 -22.30 7.52
C ASP A 156 -8.82 -21.35 6.31
N VAL A 157 -8.55 -21.90 5.13
CA VAL A 157 -8.53 -21.16 3.86
C VAL A 157 -9.90 -20.55 3.55
N SER A 158 -10.99 -21.26 3.82
CA SER A 158 -12.36 -20.79 3.55
C SER A 158 -12.73 -19.60 4.45
N GLN A 159 -12.30 -19.63 5.72
CA GLN A 159 -12.46 -18.49 6.61
C GLN A 159 -11.60 -17.30 6.15
N PHE A 160 -10.34 -17.54 5.76
CA PHE A 160 -9.47 -16.49 5.22
C PHE A 160 -10.12 -15.82 4.00
N GLU A 161 -10.60 -16.61 3.04
CA GLU A 161 -11.28 -16.12 1.84
C GLU A 161 -12.43 -15.17 2.17
N ARG A 162 -13.33 -15.61 3.08
CA ARG A 162 -14.48 -14.82 3.50
C ARG A 162 -14.05 -13.52 4.16
N LEU A 163 -13.07 -13.57 5.06
CA LEU A 163 -12.56 -12.39 5.77
C LEU A 163 -11.88 -11.41 4.81
N ALA A 164 -10.99 -11.89 3.94
CA ALA A 164 -10.29 -11.08 2.96
C ALA A 164 -11.29 -10.37 2.03
N ARG A 165 -12.26 -11.11 1.47
CA ARG A 165 -13.34 -10.56 0.64
C ARG A 165 -14.10 -9.46 1.39
N GLN A 166 -14.53 -9.75 2.62
CA GLN A 166 -15.31 -8.81 3.43
C GLN A 166 -14.51 -7.54 3.76
N HIS A 167 -13.30 -7.69 4.30
CA HIS A 167 -12.48 -6.56 4.74
C HIS A 167 -12.07 -5.66 3.57
N MET A 168 -11.64 -6.25 2.45
CA MET A 168 -11.30 -5.49 1.25
C MET A 168 -12.51 -4.78 0.65
N SER A 169 -13.67 -5.46 0.60
CA SER A 169 -14.91 -4.80 0.15
C SER A 169 -15.28 -3.61 1.03
N ASN A 170 -15.14 -3.75 2.35
CA ASN A 170 -15.44 -2.68 3.29
C ASN A 170 -14.48 -1.52 3.16
N PHE A 171 -13.17 -1.80 3.03
CA PHE A 171 -12.16 -0.80 2.75
C PHE A 171 -12.49 -0.02 1.45
N ILE A 172 -12.76 -0.73 0.35
CA ILE A 172 -13.08 -0.10 -0.93
C ILE A 172 -14.35 0.77 -0.81
N ARG A 173 -15.40 0.30 -0.13
CA ARG A 173 -16.62 1.09 0.09
C ARG A 173 -16.38 2.33 0.96
N HIS A 174 -15.47 2.23 1.91
CA HIS A 174 -15.13 3.31 2.82
C HIS A 174 -14.33 4.39 2.11
N GLU A 175 -13.20 4.02 1.49
CA GLU A 175 -12.27 4.95 0.86
C GLU A 175 -12.78 5.51 -0.48
N TYR A 176 -13.43 4.67 -1.29
CA TYR A 176 -13.83 5.03 -2.65
C TYR A 176 -15.35 5.11 -2.71
N LYS A 177 -15.89 6.34 -2.71
CA LYS A 177 -17.33 6.56 -2.81
C LYS A 177 -17.81 6.30 -4.25
N LEU A 178 -19.06 5.87 -4.39
CA LEU A 178 -19.68 5.79 -5.71
C LEU A 178 -19.76 7.21 -6.29
N THR A 179 -19.21 7.41 -7.49
CA THR A 179 -19.38 8.67 -8.20
C THR A 179 -20.85 8.81 -8.57
N GLY A 180 -21.59 9.64 -7.82
CA GLY A 180 -22.98 9.94 -8.13
C GLY A 180 -23.10 10.61 -9.50
N ALA A 181 -24.18 10.30 -10.23
CA ALA A 181 -24.45 10.78 -11.59
C ALA A 181 -24.61 12.32 -11.74
N GLY A 182 -24.31 13.12 -10.71
CA GLY A 182 -24.35 14.59 -10.72
C GLY A 182 -23.14 15.29 -10.11
N ALA A 183 -22.10 14.56 -9.66
CA ALA A 183 -20.97 15.15 -8.95
C ALA A 183 -19.69 15.30 -9.82
N GLY A 184 -19.85 15.15 -11.15
CA GLY A 184 -18.74 15.07 -12.10
C GLY A 184 -17.91 16.35 -12.25
N TRP A 185 -18.37 17.51 -11.75
CA TRP A 185 -17.64 18.77 -11.87
C TRP A 185 -16.94 19.22 -10.57
N SER A 186 -17.30 18.67 -9.41
CA SER A 186 -16.72 19.07 -8.12
C SER A 186 -15.66 18.10 -7.58
N LEU A 187 -15.87 16.78 -7.71
CA LEU A 187 -14.93 15.74 -7.24
C LEU A 187 -13.64 15.68 -8.05
N GLN A 188 -13.69 15.96 -9.35
CA GLN A 188 -12.49 16.03 -10.20
C GLN A 188 -11.52 17.11 -9.71
N ARG A 189 -12.01 18.16 -9.04
CA ARG A 189 -11.16 19.23 -8.53
C ARG A 189 -10.39 18.81 -7.27
N SER A 190 -11.03 18.11 -6.33
CA SER A 190 -10.37 17.68 -5.08
C SER A 190 -9.41 16.53 -5.30
N GLU A 191 -9.79 15.49 -6.06
CA GLU A 191 -8.91 14.34 -6.29
C GLU A 191 -7.66 14.72 -7.10
N THR A 192 -7.82 15.60 -8.10
CA THR A 192 -6.67 16.08 -8.88
C THR A 192 -5.79 17.00 -8.04
N GLN A 193 -6.38 17.82 -7.15
CA GLN A 193 -5.62 18.64 -6.21
C GLN A 193 -4.86 17.79 -5.18
N ASP A 194 -5.48 16.75 -4.62
CA ASP A 194 -4.84 15.85 -3.66
C ASP A 194 -3.76 14.99 -4.31
N PHE A 195 -4.00 14.49 -5.53
CA PHE A 195 -3.00 13.82 -6.34
C PHE A 195 -1.81 14.75 -6.62
N MET A 196 -2.06 15.96 -7.11
CA MET A 196 -1.00 16.94 -7.41
C MET A 196 -0.25 17.37 -6.15
N ARG A 197 -0.96 17.52 -5.03
CA ARG A 197 -0.34 17.85 -3.73
C ARG A 197 0.57 16.72 -3.26
N ASN A 198 0.11 15.48 -3.33
CA ASN A 198 0.91 14.31 -2.97
C ASN A 198 2.09 14.10 -3.92
N TYR A 199 1.90 14.33 -5.22
CA TYR A 199 2.97 14.25 -6.21
C TYR A 199 4.04 15.33 -5.98
N CYS A 200 3.65 16.59 -5.76
CA CYS A 200 4.58 17.67 -5.42
C CYS A 200 5.34 17.40 -4.12
N LYS A 201 4.66 16.85 -3.09
CA LYS A 201 5.31 16.48 -1.82
C LYS A 201 6.38 15.40 -2.01
N ARG A 202 6.11 14.39 -2.85
CA ARG A 202 7.11 13.35 -3.21
C ARG A 202 8.33 13.95 -3.90
N ILE A 203 8.13 14.91 -4.79
CA ILE A 203 9.24 15.57 -5.49
C ILE A 203 10.05 16.43 -4.52
N GLN A 204 9.41 17.22 -3.67
CA GLN A 204 10.09 18.06 -2.68
C GLN A 204 10.89 17.26 -1.65
N LEU A 205 10.39 16.09 -1.23
CA LEU A 205 11.13 15.20 -0.32
C LEU A 205 12.35 14.55 -1.00
N LYS A 206 12.33 14.41 -2.33
CA LYS A 206 13.39 13.76 -3.11
C LYS A 206 14.46 14.75 -3.58
N PHE A 207 14.14 16.04 -3.68
CA PHE A 207 15.06 17.08 -4.13
C PHE A 207 15.04 18.26 -3.16
N SER A 208 16.14 18.49 -2.43
CA SER A 208 16.24 19.50 -1.35
C SER A 208 16.06 20.96 -1.82
N SER A 209 16.10 21.23 -3.12
CA SER A 209 15.66 22.50 -3.69
C SER A 209 15.11 22.28 -5.10
N MET A 210 13.84 22.59 -5.33
CA MET A 210 13.27 22.61 -6.68
C MET A 210 12.36 23.82 -6.84
N TYR A 211 12.66 24.66 -7.83
CA TYR A 211 11.82 25.79 -8.24
C TYR A 211 10.83 25.31 -9.30
N PHE A 212 9.52 25.45 -9.04
CA PHE A 212 8.50 25.28 -10.06
C PHE A 212 8.34 26.60 -10.83
N PHE A 213 8.61 26.59 -12.13
CA PHE A 213 8.41 27.75 -13.01
C PHE A 213 7.16 27.58 -13.89
N GLY A 214 6.29 28.60 -13.88
CA GLY A 214 5.11 28.78 -14.74
C GLY A 214 3.80 28.81 -13.93
N SER A 215 2.97 29.85 -13.97
CA SER A 215 2.58 30.72 -15.09
C SER A 215 2.40 32.18 -14.64
N GLN A 216 2.76 33.12 -15.52
CA GLN A 216 2.60 34.56 -15.28
C GLN A 216 1.11 34.90 -15.05
N CYS A 217 0.79 35.40 -13.85
CA CYS A 217 -0.43 36.17 -13.65
C CYS A 217 -0.21 37.57 -14.21
N GLN A 218 -0.86 37.91 -15.33
CA GLN A 218 -0.94 39.29 -15.79
C GLN A 218 -1.76 40.10 -14.77
N HIS A 219 -1.10 41.04 -14.09
CA HIS A 219 -1.79 42.14 -13.44
C HIS A 219 -1.38 43.46 -14.08
N ALA A 220 -2.36 44.08 -14.75
CA ALA A 220 -2.33 45.48 -15.08
C ALA A 220 -2.48 46.30 -13.78
N GLY A 221 -1.55 47.23 -13.54
CA GLY A 221 -1.85 48.45 -12.78
C GLY A 221 -1.13 48.65 -11.45
N LYS A 222 -0.15 49.55 -11.51
CA LYS A 222 0.30 50.53 -10.50
C LYS A 222 1.24 50.08 -9.36
N SER A 223 2.53 50.32 -9.64
CA SER A 223 3.52 51.00 -8.78
C SER A 223 3.52 50.73 -7.28
N GLY A 224 4.55 49.98 -6.87
CA GLY A 224 5.38 50.29 -5.69
C GLY A 224 4.80 49.88 -4.34
N GLU A 225 5.12 48.65 -3.91
CA GLU A 225 5.37 48.33 -2.50
C GLU A 225 5.99 46.92 -2.41
N THR A 226 7.13 46.82 -1.72
CA THR A 226 7.78 45.57 -1.33
C THR A 226 6.94 44.89 -0.24
N PHE A 227 6.46 43.67 -0.49
CA PHE A 227 5.81 42.84 0.53
C PHE A 227 6.64 41.59 0.83
N ASP A 228 6.96 41.45 2.12
CA ASP A 228 7.74 40.38 2.73
C ASP A 228 7.16 38.98 2.48
N HIS A 229 8.07 38.04 2.24
CA HIS A 229 7.80 36.63 2.00
C HIS A 229 7.28 35.92 3.27
N MET A 230 5.96 35.87 3.47
CA MET A 230 5.33 34.81 4.28
C MET A 230 3.83 34.60 3.99
N ALA A 231 3.44 34.54 2.72
CA ALA A 231 2.08 34.15 2.35
C ALA A 231 1.98 32.63 2.11
N SER A 232 1.14 31.99 2.91
CA SER A 232 0.73 30.59 2.83
C SER A 232 0.28 30.21 1.42
N ILE A 233 0.60 28.97 1.02
CA ILE A 233 0.14 28.31 -0.21
C ILE A 233 -1.40 28.33 -0.35
N ASP A 234 -2.14 28.52 0.75
CA ASP A 234 -3.60 28.62 0.72
C ASP A 234 -4.13 29.88 0.01
N GLU A 235 -3.39 31.00 0.00
CA GLU A 235 -3.87 32.25 -0.63
C GLU A 235 -3.66 32.30 -2.15
N ALA A 236 -2.61 31.66 -2.66
CA ALA A 236 -2.29 31.64 -4.09
C ALA A 236 -3.25 30.75 -4.90
N LEU A 237 -3.81 29.70 -4.29
CA LEU A 237 -4.76 28.78 -4.93
C LEU A 237 -6.19 29.33 -4.98
N CYS A 238 -6.53 30.30 -4.12
CA CYS A 238 -7.88 30.88 -4.04
C CYS A 238 -8.13 31.99 -5.08
N ARG A 239 -7.11 32.56 -5.72
CA ARG A 239 -7.25 33.76 -6.59
C ARG A 239 -7.08 33.53 -8.10
N CYS A 240 -6.97 32.28 -8.56
CA CYS A 240 -6.95 31.94 -10.00
C CYS A 240 -8.19 31.18 -10.47
N ILE A 241 -9.36 31.43 -9.87
CA ILE A 241 -10.65 30.86 -10.29
C ILE A 241 -11.68 31.97 -10.37
#